data_AF-A0A7A3NUJ2-F1
#
_entry.id   AF-A0A7A3NUJ2-F1
#
_cell.length_a   1.000
_cell.length_b   1.000
_cell.length_c   1.000
_cell.angle_alpha   90.00
_cell.angle_beta   90.00
_cell.angle_gamma   90.00
#
_symmetry.space_group_name_H-M   'P 1'
#
loop_
_entity.id
_entity.type
_entity.pdbx_description
1 polymer ?
#
loop_
_entity_poly.entity_id
_entity_poly.type
_entity_poly.pdbx_seq_one_letter_code
_entity_poly.pdbx_strand_id
1 'polypeptide(L)'
;LVDAGKQQRGEGFELRTDLWGAVRAKKGIFISADAQDKAQGQVREMADIISELNSLSDKIQKLSDDAATANADPADMAAQVALITSRINDLTASVILMHAPKGVAVASGEHLQLAAVKNLQINAGNNADIGVVKNMFIGVGRALSVFVRKAGIKLIANKGAVSVQAQHDLMELLAKKSIEIVSTEDEIRISAKKKITINGGGSYIRIEGSGIEPGTPGDYNVKAVHYGRMGKAHEPVELQMLAEKVDEPPVKFFFS
;
A
#
# COMPACT_ATOMS: atom_id res chain seq x y z
N LEU A 1 -15.62 -26.78 34.37
CA LEU A 1 -14.23 -26.88 34.85
C LEU A 1 -14.15 -26.34 36.28
N VAL A 2 -13.57 -27.07 37.23
CA VAL A 2 -13.46 -26.64 38.65
C VAL A 2 -12.00 -26.59 39.12
N ASP A 3 -11.73 -25.86 40.20
CA ASP A 3 -10.46 -25.85 40.90
C ASP A 3 -10.38 -26.93 42.01
N ALA A 4 -9.29 -26.93 42.80
CA ALA A 4 -9.10 -27.87 43.91
C ALA A 4 -10.11 -27.69 45.05
N GLY A 5 -10.69 -26.50 45.20
CA GLY A 5 -11.75 -26.17 46.18
C GLY A 5 -13.17 -26.45 45.66
N LYS A 6 -13.30 -27.07 44.47
CA LYS A 6 -14.56 -27.31 43.76
C LYS A 6 -15.29 -26.03 43.32
N GLN A 7 -14.61 -24.89 43.30
CA GLN A 7 -15.18 -23.67 42.75
C GLN A 7 -15.08 -23.69 41.23
N GLN A 8 -16.10 -23.16 40.57
CA GLN A 8 -16.14 -23.09 39.12
C GLN A 8 -15.06 -22.14 38.60
N ARG A 9 -14.20 -22.64 37.71
CA ARG A 9 -13.15 -21.84 37.05
C ARG A 9 -13.43 -21.54 35.58
N GLY A 10 -14.41 -22.22 34.97
CA GLY A 10 -14.78 -22.06 33.57
C GLY A 10 -15.70 -23.15 33.04
N GLU A 11 -16.15 -22.98 31.79
CA GLU A 11 -17.02 -23.92 31.05
C GLU A 11 -16.42 -24.22 29.67
N GLY A 12 -16.80 -25.35 29.07
CA GLY A 12 -16.22 -25.83 27.81
C GLY A 12 -14.97 -26.69 28.03
N PHE A 13 -13.95 -26.51 27.18
CA PHE A 13 -12.70 -27.26 27.22
C PHE A 13 -11.49 -26.34 27.41
N GLU A 14 -10.48 -26.82 28.13
CA GLU A 14 -9.20 -26.13 28.31
C GLU A 14 -8.06 -27.14 28.03
N LEU A 15 -7.13 -26.77 27.16
CA LEU A 15 -5.86 -27.47 26.94
C LEU A 15 -4.73 -26.63 27.55
N ARG A 16 -4.21 -27.05 28.72
CA ARG A 16 -3.21 -26.31 29.50
C ARG A 16 -2.01 -27.19 29.82
N THR A 17 -0.80 -26.62 29.71
CA THR A 17 0.47 -27.20 30.18
C THR A 17 1.44 -26.06 30.51
N ASP A 18 2.36 -26.28 31.46
CA ASP A 18 3.47 -25.36 31.75
C ASP A 18 4.72 -25.67 30.89
N LEU A 19 4.64 -26.71 30.06
CA LEU A 19 5.68 -27.11 29.10
C LEU A 19 5.22 -26.79 27.67
N TRP A 20 5.81 -27.43 26.67
CA TRP A 20 5.42 -27.24 25.28
C TRP A 20 4.07 -27.88 24.96
N GLY A 21 3.26 -27.16 24.18
CA GLY A 21 2.07 -27.69 23.51
C GLY A 21 2.26 -27.68 22.00
N ALA A 22 1.73 -28.69 21.31
CA ALA A 22 1.72 -28.74 19.86
C ALA A 22 0.38 -29.28 19.36
N VAL A 23 -0.27 -28.54 18.46
CA VAL A 23 -1.43 -29.01 17.69
C VAL A 23 -0.98 -29.17 16.25
N ARG A 24 -0.99 -30.40 15.72
CA ARG A 24 -0.49 -30.70 14.38
C ARG A 24 -1.47 -31.60 13.65
N ALA A 25 -1.92 -31.16 12.48
CA ALA A 25 -2.75 -31.95 11.58
C ALA A 25 -2.24 -31.84 10.14
N LYS A 26 -1.80 -32.98 9.56
CA LYS A 26 -1.25 -33.02 8.20
C LYS A 26 -2.26 -32.55 7.14
N LYS A 27 -3.56 -32.73 7.40
CA LYS A 27 -4.65 -32.32 6.49
C LYS A 27 -5.21 -30.92 6.77
N GLY A 28 -4.56 -30.13 7.65
CA GLY A 28 -5.00 -28.77 8.01
C GLY A 28 -5.71 -28.67 9.36
N ILE A 29 -5.88 -27.44 9.85
CA ILE A 29 -6.50 -27.11 11.14
C ILE A 29 -7.59 -26.05 10.90
N PHE A 30 -8.77 -26.27 11.47
CA PHE A 30 -9.85 -25.28 11.50
C PHE A 30 -10.08 -24.84 12.95
N ILE A 31 -9.92 -23.55 13.23
CA ILE A 31 -10.14 -22.93 14.54
C ILE A 31 -11.31 -21.96 14.38
N SER A 32 -12.43 -22.23 15.06
CA SER A 32 -13.66 -21.49 14.84
C SER A 32 -14.36 -21.15 16.15
N ALA A 33 -15.00 -19.97 16.18
CA ALA A 33 -15.95 -19.55 17.20
C ALA A 33 -17.40 -19.52 16.66
N ASP A 34 -17.67 -20.23 15.55
CA ASP A 34 -19.00 -20.40 14.99
C ASP A 34 -19.79 -21.43 15.80
N ALA A 35 -21.09 -21.20 15.93
CA ALA A 35 -21.95 -22.11 16.67
C ALA A 35 -22.22 -23.38 15.85
N GLN A 36 -22.06 -24.54 16.49
CA GLN A 36 -22.51 -25.82 15.97
C GLN A 36 -23.20 -26.61 17.08
N ASP A 37 -24.45 -26.21 17.36
CA ASP A 37 -25.20 -26.71 18.51
C ASP A 37 -25.32 -28.23 18.47
N LYS A 38 -24.98 -28.87 19.60
CA LYS A 38 -25.02 -30.32 19.78
C LYS A 38 -24.23 -31.09 18.71
N ALA A 39 -23.19 -30.46 18.13
CA ALA A 39 -22.38 -31.02 17.05
C ALA A 39 -23.22 -31.48 15.84
N GLN A 40 -24.32 -30.77 15.55
CA GLN A 40 -25.12 -31.05 14.36
C GLN A 40 -24.39 -30.53 13.11
N GLY A 41 -23.88 -31.46 12.30
CA GLY A 41 -23.19 -31.16 11.04
C GLY A 41 -21.83 -31.85 10.93
N GLN A 42 -21.04 -31.43 9.96
CA GLN A 42 -19.69 -31.95 9.78
C GLN A 42 -18.71 -31.25 10.73
N VAL A 43 -17.66 -31.95 11.17
CA VAL A 43 -16.57 -31.40 11.99
C VAL A 43 -15.87 -30.20 11.32
N ARG A 44 -15.97 -30.12 9.99
CA ARG A 44 -15.37 -29.06 9.17
C ARG A 44 -16.44 -28.28 8.41
N GLU A 45 -17.61 -28.12 9.02
CA GLU A 45 -18.66 -27.27 8.43
C GLU A 45 -18.15 -25.84 8.31
N MET A 46 -18.13 -25.32 7.09
CA MET A 46 -17.52 -24.02 6.77
C MET A 46 -18.23 -23.31 5.62
N ALA A 47 -19.38 -23.79 5.16
CA ALA A 47 -20.07 -23.25 3.98
C ALA A 47 -20.32 -21.74 4.09
N ASP A 48 -20.79 -21.27 5.25
CA ASP A 48 -21.06 -19.86 5.51
C ASP A 48 -19.77 -19.01 5.47
N ILE A 49 -18.67 -19.54 6.00
CA ILE A 49 -17.36 -18.87 6.03
C ILE A 49 -16.81 -18.74 4.60
N ILE A 50 -16.89 -19.79 3.81
CA ILE A 50 -16.46 -19.78 2.41
C ILE A 50 -17.32 -18.79 1.61
N SER A 51 -18.63 -18.73 1.87
CA SER A 51 -19.53 -17.73 1.28
C SER A 51 -19.11 -16.30 1.62
N GLU A 52 -18.78 -16.03 2.89
CA GLU A 52 -18.30 -14.72 3.33
C GLU A 52 -16.97 -14.33 2.67
N LEU A 53 -16.00 -15.25 2.64
CA LEU A 53 -14.70 -15.04 1.99
C LEU A 53 -14.83 -14.80 0.49
N ASN A 54 -15.75 -15.50 -0.19
CA ASN A 54 -16.05 -15.26 -1.60
C ASN A 54 -16.69 -13.89 -1.81
N SER A 55 -17.66 -13.50 -0.98
CA SER A 55 -18.29 -12.18 -1.05
C SER A 55 -17.29 -11.04 -0.85
N LEU A 56 -16.34 -11.20 0.08
CA LEU A 56 -15.25 -10.25 0.25
C LEU A 56 -14.33 -10.24 -0.97
N SER A 57 -13.96 -11.42 -1.49
CA SER A 57 -13.10 -11.53 -2.68
C SER A 57 -13.72 -10.87 -3.91
N ASP A 58 -15.03 -10.98 -4.11
CA ASP A 58 -15.75 -10.29 -5.19
C ASP A 58 -15.67 -8.76 -5.06
N LYS A 59 -15.74 -8.24 -3.84
CA LYS A 59 -15.60 -6.79 -3.58
C LYS A 59 -14.18 -6.31 -3.88
N ILE A 60 -13.17 -7.08 -3.48
CA ILE A 60 -11.76 -6.76 -3.75
C ILE A 60 -11.45 -6.90 -5.24
N GLN A 61 -12.01 -7.90 -5.94
CA GLN A 61 -11.86 -8.06 -7.39
C GLN A 61 -12.36 -6.82 -8.12
N LYS A 62 -13.57 -6.34 -7.81
CA LYS A 62 -14.11 -5.11 -8.41
C LYS A 62 -13.22 -3.90 -8.14
N LEU A 63 -12.66 -3.79 -6.92
CA LEU A 63 -11.71 -2.71 -6.60
C LEU A 63 -10.42 -2.82 -7.42
N SER A 64 -9.93 -4.04 -7.64
CA SER A 64 -8.76 -4.32 -8.47
C SER A 64 -9.03 -4.03 -9.96
N ASP A 65 -10.22 -4.32 -10.46
CA ASP A 65 -10.64 -4.02 -11.83
C ASP A 65 -10.77 -2.50 -12.04
N ASP A 66 -11.33 -1.79 -11.05
CA ASP A 66 -11.38 -0.32 -11.03
C ASP A 66 -9.95 0.27 -11.07
N ALA A 67 -9.00 -0.33 -10.33
CA ALA A 67 -7.59 0.08 -10.32
C ALA A 67 -6.94 -0.10 -11.69
N ALA A 68 -7.14 -1.27 -12.33
CA ALA A 68 -6.63 -1.54 -13.67
C ALA A 68 -7.21 -0.57 -14.72
N THR A 69 -8.50 -0.25 -14.62
CA THR A 69 -9.16 0.74 -15.48
C THR A 69 -8.57 2.15 -15.31
N ALA A 70 -8.04 2.45 -14.13
CA ALA A 70 -7.33 3.69 -13.83
C ALA A 70 -5.82 3.64 -14.13
N ASN A 71 -5.33 2.60 -14.82
CA ASN A 71 -3.92 2.35 -15.12
C ASN A 71 -3.02 2.12 -13.88
N ALA A 72 -3.58 1.73 -12.74
CA ALA A 72 -2.82 1.27 -11.59
C ALA A 72 -2.57 -0.26 -11.68
N ASP A 73 -1.48 -0.74 -11.07
CA ASP A 73 -1.24 -2.20 -11.02
C ASP A 73 -2.33 -2.88 -10.18
N PRO A 74 -3.01 -3.92 -10.71
CA PRO A 74 -4.03 -4.66 -9.99
C PRO A 74 -3.45 -5.58 -8.91
N ALA A 75 -4.30 -5.99 -7.97
CA ALA A 75 -3.95 -7.01 -6.98
C ALA A 75 -3.89 -8.41 -7.62
N ASP A 76 -3.07 -9.31 -7.04
CA ASP A 76 -3.03 -10.73 -7.44
C ASP A 76 -4.25 -11.49 -6.88
N MET A 77 -5.39 -11.28 -7.53
CA MET A 77 -6.65 -11.91 -7.16
C MET A 77 -6.69 -13.40 -7.47
N ALA A 78 -5.99 -13.85 -8.51
CA ALA A 78 -5.92 -15.25 -8.88
C ALA A 78 -5.32 -16.09 -7.74
N ALA A 79 -4.26 -15.61 -7.09
CA ALA A 79 -3.69 -16.29 -5.94
C ALA A 79 -4.62 -16.33 -4.73
N GLN A 80 -5.41 -15.26 -4.48
CA GLN A 80 -6.40 -15.23 -3.40
C GLN A 80 -7.49 -16.28 -3.61
N VAL A 81 -8.09 -16.27 -4.80
CA VAL A 81 -9.18 -17.20 -5.15
C VAL A 81 -8.66 -18.63 -5.11
N ALA A 82 -7.45 -18.90 -5.61
CA ALA A 82 -6.84 -20.23 -5.54
C ALA A 82 -6.60 -20.71 -4.10
N LEU A 83 -6.20 -19.81 -3.19
CA LEU A 83 -6.06 -20.15 -1.77
C LEU A 83 -7.41 -20.58 -1.17
N ILE A 84 -8.48 -19.83 -1.42
CA ILE A 84 -9.81 -20.13 -0.89
C ILE A 84 -10.34 -21.45 -1.48
N THR A 85 -10.46 -21.50 -2.81
CA THR A 85 -11.13 -22.59 -3.53
C THR A 85 -10.39 -23.93 -3.49
N SER A 86 -9.06 -23.91 -3.56
CA SER A 86 -8.25 -25.13 -3.76
C SER A 86 -7.54 -25.61 -2.50
N ARG A 87 -7.62 -24.86 -1.39
CA ARG A 87 -6.87 -25.19 -0.16
C ARG A 87 -7.70 -25.03 1.10
N ILE A 88 -8.36 -23.89 1.26
CA ILE A 88 -9.17 -23.59 2.46
C ILE A 88 -10.50 -24.35 2.42
N ASN A 89 -11.20 -24.32 1.27
CA ASN A 89 -12.45 -25.04 1.11
C ASN A 89 -12.26 -26.53 1.41
N ASP A 90 -13.07 -27.04 2.34
CA ASP A 90 -12.98 -28.38 2.92
C ASP A 90 -11.60 -28.78 3.48
N LEU A 91 -10.71 -27.81 3.79
CA LEU A 91 -9.31 -28.06 4.17
C LEU A 91 -8.65 -29.11 3.26
N THR A 92 -8.73 -28.91 1.95
CA THR A 92 -8.19 -29.82 0.94
C THR A 92 -6.65 -29.83 0.89
N ALA A 93 -6.00 -28.88 1.59
CA ALA A 93 -4.55 -28.82 1.76
C ALA A 93 -4.14 -28.60 3.23
N SER A 94 -2.84 -28.69 3.50
CA SER A 94 -2.26 -28.42 4.82
C SER A 94 -2.27 -26.91 5.14
N VAL A 95 -3.45 -26.38 5.51
CA VAL A 95 -3.65 -24.96 5.85
C VAL A 95 -4.26 -24.80 7.24
N ILE A 96 -4.19 -23.58 7.78
CA ILE A 96 -4.92 -23.19 8.99
C ILE A 96 -5.94 -22.14 8.58
N LEU A 97 -7.21 -22.39 8.92
CA LEU A 97 -8.28 -21.39 8.85
C LEU A 97 -8.69 -21.02 10.27
N MET A 98 -8.67 -19.71 10.57
CA MET A 98 -9.19 -19.16 11.83
C MET A 98 -10.37 -18.25 11.50
N HIS A 99 -11.52 -18.49 12.13
CA HIS A 99 -12.73 -17.70 11.89
C HIS A 99 -13.49 -17.43 13.20
N ALA A 100 -14.05 -16.24 13.32
CA ALA A 100 -14.94 -15.89 14.41
C ALA A 100 -15.93 -14.81 13.95
N PRO A 101 -17.25 -15.02 14.09
CA PRO A 101 -18.26 -14.10 13.58
C PRO A 101 -18.30 -12.74 14.30
N LYS A 102 -17.65 -12.64 15.47
CA LYS A 102 -17.57 -11.40 16.27
C LYS A 102 -16.15 -10.86 16.40
N GLY A 103 -15.21 -11.35 15.58
CA GLY A 103 -13.86 -10.82 15.48
C GLY A 103 -12.76 -11.73 16.03
N VAL A 104 -11.54 -11.50 15.56
CA VAL A 104 -10.31 -12.19 15.97
C VAL A 104 -9.29 -11.13 16.39
N ALA A 105 -8.66 -11.30 17.54
CA ALA A 105 -7.55 -10.47 17.99
C ALA A 105 -6.25 -11.29 17.99
N VAL A 106 -5.19 -10.73 17.41
CA VAL A 106 -3.84 -11.28 17.44
C VAL A 106 -2.93 -10.23 18.06
N ALA A 107 -2.37 -10.53 19.23
CA ALA A 107 -1.57 -9.59 20.01
C ALA A 107 -0.29 -10.26 20.53
N SER A 108 0.74 -9.45 20.77
CA SER A 108 2.02 -9.88 21.36
C SER A 108 2.51 -8.79 22.32
N GLY A 109 3.12 -9.18 23.43
CA GLY A 109 3.78 -8.26 24.36
C GLY A 109 5.11 -7.71 23.83
N GLU A 110 5.67 -8.34 22.80
CA GLU A 110 6.92 -7.93 22.15
C GLU A 110 6.71 -7.80 20.63
N HIS A 111 7.12 -8.80 19.86
CA HIS A 111 7.05 -8.77 18.40
C HIS A 111 5.88 -9.60 17.86
N LEU A 112 5.25 -9.10 16.81
CA LEU A 112 4.32 -9.85 15.96
C LEU A 112 4.86 -9.84 14.53
N GLN A 113 5.16 -11.02 13.99
CA GLN A 113 5.67 -11.19 12.63
C GLN A 113 4.65 -11.93 11.77
N LEU A 114 4.25 -11.33 10.65
CA LEU A 114 3.43 -11.95 9.61
C LEU A 114 4.32 -12.14 8.38
N ALA A 115 4.52 -13.38 7.95
CA ALA A 115 5.41 -13.70 6.85
C ALA A 115 4.79 -14.76 5.92
N ALA A 116 4.95 -14.57 4.62
CA ALA A 116 4.57 -15.52 3.59
C ALA A 116 5.63 -15.54 2.48
N VAL A 117 6.04 -16.73 2.02
CA VAL A 117 7.03 -16.89 0.93
C VAL A 117 6.45 -16.51 -0.44
N LYS A 118 5.13 -16.65 -0.60
CA LYS A 118 4.42 -16.24 -1.80
C LYS A 118 3.75 -14.89 -1.59
N ASN A 119 2.48 -14.89 -1.22
CA ASN A 119 1.68 -13.69 -1.12
C ASN A 119 1.21 -13.46 0.32
N LEU A 120 1.26 -12.21 0.76
CA LEU A 120 0.58 -11.70 1.95
C LEU A 120 -0.56 -10.81 1.48
N GLN A 121 -1.79 -11.11 1.91
CA GLN A 121 -3.00 -10.38 1.52
C GLN A 121 -3.72 -9.90 2.78
N ILE A 122 -4.11 -8.63 2.80
CA ILE A 122 -4.83 -7.99 3.90
C ILE A 122 -6.05 -7.30 3.30
N ASN A 123 -7.22 -7.88 3.54
CA ASN A 123 -8.48 -7.42 2.96
C ASN A 123 -9.46 -7.05 4.07
N ALA A 124 -10.17 -5.93 3.90
CA ALA A 124 -11.20 -5.47 4.82
C ALA A 124 -12.45 -5.06 4.03
N GLY A 125 -13.63 -5.46 4.51
CA GLY A 125 -14.91 -5.08 3.91
C GLY A 125 -15.31 -3.63 4.19
N ASN A 126 -14.64 -2.95 5.13
CA ASN A 126 -14.91 -1.57 5.52
C ASN A 126 -13.60 -0.77 5.56
N ASN A 127 -12.95 -0.64 6.73
CA ASN A 127 -11.72 0.11 6.92
C ASN A 127 -10.55 -0.80 7.28
N ALA A 128 -9.34 -0.38 6.90
CA ALA A 128 -8.08 -0.94 7.38
C ALA A 128 -7.23 0.19 7.94
N ASP A 129 -6.98 0.16 9.26
CA ASP A 129 -6.20 1.17 9.96
C ASP A 129 -4.82 0.60 10.30
N ILE A 130 -3.75 1.28 9.87
CA ILE A 130 -2.36 0.91 10.15
C ILE A 130 -1.72 2.06 10.93
N GLY A 131 -1.49 1.84 12.23
CA GLY A 131 -0.86 2.81 13.13
C GLY A 131 0.52 2.34 13.57
N VAL A 132 1.52 3.23 13.49
CA VAL A 132 2.89 2.97 13.93
C VAL A 132 3.39 4.15 14.76
N VAL A 133 3.85 3.88 15.99
CA VAL A 133 4.28 4.95 16.94
C VAL A 133 5.63 5.56 16.57
N LYS A 134 6.53 4.75 16.01
CA LYS A 134 7.85 5.19 15.57
C LYS A 134 7.89 5.28 14.05
N ASN A 135 8.52 4.32 13.39
CA ASN A 135 8.79 4.38 11.96
C ASN A 135 7.99 3.33 11.21
N MET A 136 7.30 3.73 10.15
CA MET A 136 6.74 2.82 9.15
C MET A 136 7.69 2.74 7.95
N PHE A 137 8.08 1.52 7.57
CA PHE A 137 8.87 1.26 6.37
C PHE A 137 8.06 0.40 5.41
N ILE A 138 7.97 0.82 4.15
CA ILE A 138 7.36 0.07 3.05
C ILE A 138 8.45 -0.15 1.99
N GLY A 139 9.05 -1.34 1.99
CA GLY A 139 10.01 -1.76 0.98
C GLY A 139 9.35 -2.67 -0.05
N VAL A 140 9.47 -2.34 -1.33
CA VAL A 140 8.86 -3.09 -2.43
C VAL A 140 9.91 -3.37 -3.49
N GLY A 141 10.05 -4.64 -3.90
CA GLY A 141 11.09 -5.05 -4.85
C GLY A 141 10.77 -4.76 -6.32
N ARG A 142 9.50 -4.48 -6.68
CA ARG A 142 9.09 -4.28 -8.09
C ARG A 142 8.26 -3.01 -8.30
N ALA A 143 7.07 -2.94 -7.73
CA ALA A 143 6.15 -1.83 -7.95
C ALA A 143 5.26 -1.57 -6.73
N LEU A 144 5.16 -0.31 -6.31
CA LEU A 144 4.20 0.16 -5.32
C LEU A 144 3.05 0.86 -6.05
N SER A 145 1.86 0.25 -6.02
CA SER A 145 0.64 0.82 -6.59
C SER A 145 -0.31 1.25 -5.47
N VAL A 146 -0.77 2.50 -5.53
CA VAL A 146 -1.71 3.08 -4.56
C VAL A 146 -2.91 3.64 -5.31
N PHE A 147 -4.07 3.02 -5.12
CA PHE A 147 -5.30 3.38 -5.80
C PHE A 147 -6.41 3.73 -4.81
N VAL A 148 -7.12 4.83 -5.09
CA VAL A 148 -8.31 5.25 -4.33
C VAL A 148 -9.44 5.56 -5.30
N ARG A 149 -10.55 4.83 -5.17
CA ARG A 149 -11.69 4.93 -6.08
C ARG A 149 -12.51 6.23 -5.97
N LYS A 150 -12.60 6.83 -4.78
CA LYS A 150 -13.55 7.94 -4.53
C LYS A 150 -12.96 9.15 -3.80
N ALA A 151 -12.44 8.97 -2.60
CA ALA A 151 -12.15 10.09 -1.68
C ALA A 151 -10.78 10.78 -1.90
N GLY A 152 -9.96 10.27 -2.82
CA GLY A 152 -8.62 10.80 -3.11
C GLY A 152 -7.55 10.38 -2.08
N ILE A 153 -6.33 10.88 -2.28
CA ILE A 153 -5.16 10.59 -1.45
C ILE A 153 -4.74 11.86 -0.72
N LYS A 154 -4.38 11.74 0.57
CA LYS A 154 -3.76 12.80 1.37
C LYS A 154 -2.41 12.32 1.89
N LEU A 155 -1.34 13.03 1.55
CA LEU A 155 0.02 12.79 2.04
C LEU A 155 0.47 14.04 2.81
N ILE A 156 0.54 13.95 4.14
CA ILE A 156 0.75 15.11 5.01
C ILE A 156 1.84 14.78 6.03
N ALA A 157 2.86 15.63 6.12
CA ALA A 157 3.82 15.64 7.22
C ALA A 157 3.53 16.83 8.13
N ASN A 158 3.21 16.59 9.42
CA ASN A 158 2.99 17.68 10.39
C ASN A 158 4.29 18.42 10.72
N LYS A 159 5.42 17.71 10.70
CA LYS A 159 6.77 18.24 10.86
C LYS A 159 7.72 17.42 9.99
N GLY A 160 8.85 18.01 9.65
CA GLY A 160 9.86 17.38 8.80
C GLY A 160 9.56 17.55 7.30
N ALA A 161 10.57 17.30 6.48
CA ALA A 161 10.49 17.46 5.05
C ALA A 161 9.76 16.30 4.37
N VAL A 162 9.02 16.59 3.30
CA VAL A 162 8.51 15.59 2.36
C VAL A 162 9.46 15.54 1.16
N SER A 163 9.93 14.36 0.81
CA SER A 163 10.76 14.12 -0.37
C SER A 163 10.09 13.09 -1.26
N VAL A 164 9.94 13.42 -2.54
CA VAL A 164 9.44 12.52 -3.59
C VAL A 164 10.48 12.54 -4.72
N GLN A 165 10.92 11.37 -5.17
CA GLN A 165 11.99 11.26 -6.16
C GLN A 165 11.71 10.10 -7.12
N ALA A 166 11.95 10.32 -8.41
CA ALA A 166 12.15 9.26 -9.39
C ALA A 166 13.64 9.27 -9.76
N GLN A 167 14.45 8.40 -9.13
CA GLN A 167 15.91 8.54 -9.15
C GLN A 167 16.53 8.20 -10.52
N HIS A 168 15.84 7.36 -11.30
CA HIS A 168 16.34 6.85 -12.59
C HIS A 168 15.27 6.86 -13.68
N ASP A 169 14.12 7.48 -13.45
CA ASP A 169 12.99 7.45 -14.38
C ASP A 169 12.12 8.72 -14.28
N LEU A 170 11.03 8.74 -15.04
CA LEU A 170 10.06 9.82 -15.10
C LEU A 170 9.32 10.02 -13.77
N MET A 171 9.20 11.28 -13.36
CA MET A 171 8.19 11.73 -12.40
C MET A 171 7.08 12.45 -13.16
N GLU A 172 5.84 11.98 -13.02
CA GLU A 172 4.66 12.58 -13.64
C GLU A 172 3.67 13.07 -12.56
N LEU A 173 3.13 14.27 -12.75
CA LEU A 173 2.07 14.85 -11.92
C LEU A 173 0.96 15.32 -12.86
N LEU A 174 -0.17 14.61 -12.85
CA LEU A 174 -1.30 14.86 -13.75
C LEU A 174 -2.58 15.13 -12.94
N ALA A 175 -3.30 16.19 -13.30
CA ALA A 175 -4.62 16.48 -12.77
C ALA A 175 -5.59 16.87 -13.89
N LYS A 176 -6.83 16.39 -13.83
CA LYS A 176 -7.91 16.84 -14.74
C LYS A 176 -8.33 18.29 -14.50
N LYS A 177 -8.13 18.79 -13.28
CA LYS A 177 -8.42 20.16 -12.87
C LYS A 177 -7.11 20.94 -12.74
N SER A 178 -6.94 21.70 -11.67
CA SER A 178 -5.73 22.45 -11.38
C SER A 178 -4.65 21.58 -10.71
N ILE A 179 -3.40 22.00 -10.90
CA ILE A 179 -2.26 21.68 -10.03
C ILE A 179 -1.88 23.00 -9.34
N GLU A 180 -1.80 22.99 -8.02
CA GLU A 180 -1.42 24.14 -7.21
C GLU A 180 -0.09 23.84 -6.50
N ILE A 181 0.91 24.70 -6.72
CA ILE A 181 2.22 24.62 -6.06
C ILE A 181 2.41 25.95 -5.33
N VAL A 182 2.46 25.89 -4.00
CA VAL A 182 2.50 27.08 -3.14
C VAL A 182 3.56 26.90 -2.06
N SER A 183 4.46 27.88 -1.96
CA SER A 183 5.28 28.10 -0.76
C SER A 183 4.68 29.30 -0.02
N THR A 184 4.38 29.15 1.27
CA THR A 184 3.69 30.18 2.06
C THR A 184 4.63 31.17 2.72
N GLU A 185 5.89 30.77 2.96
CA GLU A 185 6.85 31.54 3.74
C GLU A 185 8.18 31.76 3.02
N ASP A 186 8.47 30.99 1.97
CA ASP A 186 9.77 30.98 1.30
C ASP A 186 9.59 30.84 -0.23
N GLU A 187 10.51 30.18 -0.93
CA GLU A 187 10.56 30.11 -2.38
C GLU A 187 9.97 28.83 -3.01
N ILE A 188 9.75 28.89 -4.33
CA ILE A 188 9.55 27.73 -5.20
C ILE A 188 10.74 27.67 -6.15
N ARG A 189 11.55 26.61 -6.05
CA ARG A 189 12.68 26.38 -6.97
C ARG A 189 12.31 25.35 -8.03
N ILE A 190 12.37 25.74 -9.29
CA ILE A 190 12.24 24.84 -10.44
C ILE A 190 13.55 24.89 -11.21
N SER A 191 14.26 23.77 -11.25
CA SER A 191 15.57 23.67 -11.89
C SER A 191 15.62 22.46 -12.79
N ALA A 192 16.21 22.61 -13.98
CA ALA A 192 16.41 21.53 -14.91
C ALA A 192 17.79 21.64 -15.55
N LYS A 193 18.48 20.50 -15.73
CA LYS A 193 19.80 20.47 -16.38
C LYS A 193 19.77 20.92 -17.84
N LYS A 194 18.68 20.60 -18.54
CA LYS A 194 18.55 20.81 -20.00
C LYS A 194 17.59 21.94 -20.35
N LYS A 195 16.34 21.84 -19.89
CA LYS A 195 15.26 22.71 -20.35
C LYS A 195 14.11 22.76 -19.35
N ILE A 196 13.52 23.93 -19.16
CA ILE A 196 12.21 24.15 -18.54
C ILE A 196 11.26 24.68 -19.61
N THR A 197 10.05 24.11 -19.69
CA THR A 197 8.98 24.59 -20.56
C THR A 197 7.73 24.79 -19.73
N ILE A 198 7.16 26.00 -19.75
CA ILE A 198 5.85 26.32 -19.16
C ILE A 198 4.93 26.67 -20.32
N ASN A 199 3.82 25.96 -20.49
CA ASN A 199 2.89 26.13 -21.61
C ASN A 199 1.44 26.27 -21.14
N GLY A 200 0.67 27.11 -21.82
CA GLY A 200 -0.79 27.19 -21.64
C GLY A 200 -1.47 27.86 -22.84
N GLY A 201 -2.53 27.23 -23.36
CA GLY A 201 -3.38 27.83 -24.41
C GLY A 201 -2.66 28.16 -25.73
N GLY A 202 -1.51 27.52 -26.01
CA GLY A 202 -0.67 27.80 -27.18
C GLY A 202 0.47 28.80 -26.92
N SER A 203 0.45 29.51 -25.79
CA SER A 203 1.56 30.35 -25.32
C SER A 203 2.54 29.56 -24.47
N TYR A 204 3.80 29.97 -24.42
CA TYR A 204 4.82 29.30 -23.61
C TYR A 204 5.98 30.21 -23.21
N ILE A 205 6.73 29.76 -22.22
CA ILE A 205 8.08 30.24 -21.89
C ILE A 205 8.99 29.02 -21.87
N ARG A 206 10.09 29.09 -22.63
CA ARG A 206 11.17 28.08 -22.63
C ARG A 206 12.44 28.68 -22.06
N ILE A 207 13.08 27.96 -21.15
CA ILE A 207 14.37 28.31 -20.55
C ILE A 207 15.34 27.16 -20.81
N GLU A 208 16.43 27.43 -21.52
CA GLU A 208 17.45 26.45 -21.84
C GLU A 208 18.82 27.11 -22.03
N GLY A 209 19.87 26.33 -22.29
CA GLY A 209 21.25 26.85 -22.38
C GLY A 209 21.48 27.93 -23.45
N SER A 210 20.61 28.01 -24.48
CA SER A 210 20.67 29.05 -25.52
C SER A 210 20.00 30.37 -25.11
N GLY A 211 19.16 30.39 -24.08
CA GLY A 211 18.48 31.60 -23.62
C GLY A 211 17.06 31.36 -23.07
N ILE A 212 16.29 32.44 -23.02
CA ILE A 212 14.88 32.48 -22.59
C ILE A 212 14.02 32.88 -23.80
N GLU A 213 13.06 32.03 -24.16
CA GLU A 213 12.15 32.23 -25.30
C GLU A 213 10.70 32.29 -24.83
N PRO A 214 10.09 33.49 -24.76
CA PRO A 214 8.65 33.64 -24.64
C PRO A 214 7.99 33.59 -26.03
N GLY A 215 6.96 32.76 -26.19
CA GLY A 215 6.19 32.64 -27.44
C GLY A 215 4.69 32.72 -27.20
N THR A 216 3.97 33.44 -28.06
CA THR A 216 2.51 33.59 -28.00
C THR A 216 1.93 33.82 -29.40
N PRO A 217 0.75 33.26 -29.74
CA PRO A 217 0.04 33.59 -30.98
C PRO A 217 -0.72 34.93 -30.93
N GLY A 218 -0.89 35.50 -29.73
CA GLY A 218 -1.55 36.79 -29.51
C GLY A 218 -0.58 37.85 -29.00
N ASP A 219 -1.13 38.91 -28.40
CA ASP A 219 -0.33 40.02 -27.88
C ASP A 219 0.58 39.60 -26.71
N TYR A 220 1.80 40.14 -26.68
CA TYR A 220 2.72 40.05 -25.55
C TYR A 220 2.66 41.33 -24.71
N ASN A 221 1.78 41.34 -23.70
CA ASN A 221 1.53 42.52 -22.87
C ASN A 221 2.45 42.54 -21.64
N VAL A 222 3.26 43.60 -21.52
CA VAL A 222 4.14 43.84 -20.36
C VAL A 222 3.66 45.08 -19.61
N LYS A 223 3.33 44.92 -18.32
CA LYS A 223 2.96 46.03 -17.42
C LYS A 223 4.03 46.17 -16.35
N ALA A 224 4.86 47.20 -16.45
CA ALA A 224 5.97 47.43 -15.53
C ALA A 224 6.17 48.93 -15.26
N VAL A 225 6.62 49.27 -14.04
CA VAL A 225 7.05 50.64 -13.70
C VAL A 225 8.34 51.00 -14.45
N HIS A 226 9.23 50.03 -14.68
CA HIS A 226 10.46 50.17 -15.45
C HIS A 226 10.70 48.92 -16.30
N TYR A 227 11.13 49.11 -17.55
CA TYR A 227 11.56 48.03 -18.43
C TYR A 227 12.87 48.47 -19.11
N GLY A 228 13.95 47.76 -18.81
CA GLY A 228 15.30 48.10 -19.28
C GLY A 228 16.07 46.86 -19.69
N ARG A 229 16.95 47.01 -20.68
CA ARG A 229 17.85 45.94 -21.14
C ARG A 229 19.17 46.04 -20.39
N MET A 230 19.46 45.05 -19.55
CA MET A 230 20.72 44.94 -18.81
C MET A 230 21.74 44.06 -19.54
N GLY A 231 22.99 44.06 -19.06
CA GLY A 231 24.02 43.12 -19.52
C GLY A 231 23.70 41.67 -19.16
N LYS A 232 24.46 40.72 -19.72
CA LYS A 232 24.27 39.29 -19.42
C LYS A 232 24.47 39.01 -17.92
N ALA A 233 23.67 38.08 -17.39
CA ALA A 233 23.85 37.49 -16.06
C ALA A 233 24.04 35.97 -16.18
N HIS A 234 24.59 35.35 -15.15
CA HIS A 234 24.79 33.89 -15.11
C HIS A 234 24.70 33.41 -13.66
N GLU A 235 23.83 32.42 -13.42
CA GLU A 235 23.69 31.74 -12.14
C GLU A 235 23.83 30.23 -12.38
N PRO A 236 24.78 29.54 -11.73
CA PRO A 236 24.95 28.09 -11.90
C PRO A 236 23.74 27.31 -11.39
N VAL A 237 23.30 26.32 -12.15
CA VAL A 237 22.27 25.38 -11.68
C VAL A 237 22.93 24.32 -10.80
N GLU A 238 22.81 24.46 -9.48
CA GLU A 238 23.18 23.40 -8.53
C GLU A 238 22.07 22.36 -8.45
N LEU A 239 22.34 21.15 -8.95
CA LEU A 239 21.44 20.00 -8.84
C LEU A 239 21.95 19.03 -7.77
N GLN A 240 21.05 18.54 -6.92
CA GLN A 240 21.39 17.43 -6.03
C GLN A 240 21.75 16.19 -6.85
N MET A 241 22.85 15.52 -6.48
CA MET A 241 23.20 14.23 -7.07
C MET A 241 22.22 13.18 -6.56
N LEU A 242 21.53 12.52 -7.49
CA LEU A 242 20.75 11.32 -7.19
C LEU A 242 21.72 10.16 -6.94
N ALA A 243 21.33 9.21 -6.08
CA ALA A 243 22.13 8.02 -5.81
C ALA A 243 22.40 7.26 -7.12
N GLU A 244 23.55 6.58 -7.21
CA GLU A 244 23.85 5.72 -8.36
C GLU A 244 22.88 4.54 -8.43
N LYS A 245 22.58 4.10 -9.65
CA LYS A 245 21.72 2.94 -9.87
C LYS A 245 22.39 1.71 -9.27
N VAL A 246 21.74 1.12 -8.26
CA VAL A 246 22.17 -0.16 -7.71
C VAL A 246 21.55 -1.26 -8.59
N ASP A 247 22.39 -2.05 -9.27
CA ASP A 247 21.92 -3.24 -9.97
C ASP A 247 21.34 -4.24 -8.97
N GLU A 248 20.25 -4.94 -9.35
CA GLU A 248 19.61 -5.92 -8.47
C GLU A 248 20.65 -6.97 -8.00
N PRO A 249 20.86 -7.15 -6.69
CA PRO A 249 21.72 -8.21 -6.21
C PRO A 249 21.12 -9.57 -6.59
N PRO A 250 21.93 -10.56 -7.01
CA PRO A 250 21.42 -11.89 -7.33
C PRO A 250 20.73 -12.47 -6.10
N VAL A 251 19.48 -12.91 -6.26
CA VAL A 251 18.71 -13.59 -5.22
C VAL A 251 19.40 -14.93 -4.91
N LYS A 252 20.32 -14.94 -3.94
CA LYS A 252 20.90 -16.16 -3.41
C LYS A 252 19.93 -16.76 -2.40
N PHE A 253 19.15 -17.74 -2.84
CA PHE A 253 18.48 -18.65 -1.92
C PHE A 253 19.54 -19.54 -1.26
N PHE A 254 19.86 -19.28 0.00
CA PHE A 254 20.56 -20.25 0.83
C PHE A 254 19.52 -21.26 1.34
N PHE A 255 19.54 -22.46 0.78
CA PHE A 255 18.92 -23.62 1.42
C PHE A 255 19.95 -24.19 2.40
N SER A 256 19.64 -24.16 3.69
CA SER A 256 20.28 -25.00 4.71
C SER A 256 19.30 -26.09 5.13
#